data_AF-F4W4E1-F1
#
_entry.id   AF-F4W4E1-F1
#
_cell.length_a   1.000
_cell.length_b   1.000
_cell.length_c   1.000
_cell.angle_alpha   90.00
_cell.angle_beta   90.00
_cell.angle_gamma   90.00
#
_symmetry.space_group_name_H-M   'P 1'
#
loop_
_entity.id
_entity.type
_entity.pdbx_description
1 polymer ?
#
loop_
_entity_poly.entity_id
_entity_poly.type
_entity_poly.pdbx_seq_one_letter_code
_entity_poly.pdbx_strand_id
1 'polypeptide(L)'
;DNAPSHRSTLVTDFLTKNHILTINHSPYSPDMAPCDFYLFGKMHLSMKGKRYVDVEDIQRACTTILKDVPLNDIKHSFEMLLDRAKRCIESDGDYFE
;
A
#
# COMPACT_ATOMS: atom_id res chain seq x y z
N ASP A 1 -0.75 -7.12 2.56
CA ASP A 1 -1.72 -8.17 2.23
C ASP A 1 -1.16 -9.55 2.64
N ASN A 2 -1.90 -10.63 2.38
CA ASN A 2 -1.51 -11.99 2.74
C ASN A 2 -1.35 -12.90 1.51
N ALA A 3 -0.88 -12.37 0.38
CA ALA A 3 -0.62 -13.19 -0.79
C ALA A 3 0.28 -14.39 -0.45
N PRO A 4 0.09 -15.57 -1.09
CA PRO A 4 0.86 -16.79 -0.75
C PRO A 4 2.38 -16.60 -0.78
N SER A 5 2.88 -15.79 -1.72
CA SER A 5 4.31 -15.44 -1.81
C SER A 5 4.82 -14.72 -0.55
N HIS A 6 4.02 -13.80 0.01
CA HIS A 6 4.37 -12.99 1.19
C HIS A 6 4.34 -13.82 2.50
N ARG A 7 3.58 -14.92 2.50
CA ARG A 7 3.42 -15.83 3.64
C ARG A 7 4.30 -17.08 3.56
N SER A 8 5.09 -17.23 2.50
CA SER A 8 5.97 -18.39 2.29
C SER A 8 7.06 -18.47 3.37
N THR A 9 7.51 -19.69 3.68
CA THR A 9 8.57 -19.93 4.67
C THR A 9 9.84 -19.16 4.35
N LEU A 10 10.24 -19.13 3.08
CA LEU A 10 11.40 -18.38 2.60
C LEU A 10 11.31 -16.90 2.98
N VAL A 11 10.16 -16.27 2.77
CA VAL A 11 9.96 -14.85 3.09
C VAL A 11 9.88 -14.64 4.60
N THR A 12 9.13 -15.47 5.34
CA THR A 12 9.00 -15.31 6.79
C THR A 12 10.32 -15.53 7.52
N ASP A 13 11.15 -16.48 7.07
CA ASP A 13 12.48 -16.73 7.62
C ASP A 13 13.42 -15.55 7.36
N PHE A 14 13.37 -14.98 6.15
CA PHE A 14 14.12 -13.78 5.82
C PHE A 14 13.72 -12.60 6.72
N LEU A 15 12.43 -12.34 6.90
CA LEU A 15 11.94 -11.23 7.73
C LEU A 15 12.36 -11.41 9.19
N THR A 16 12.26 -12.63 9.71
CA THR A 16 12.67 -12.97 11.09
C THR A 16 14.18 -12.78 11.28
N LYS A 17 14.99 -13.29 10.35
CA LYS A 17 16.46 -13.16 10.39
C LYS A 17 16.92 -11.70 10.33
N ASN A 18 16.18 -10.84 9.66
CA ASN A 18 16.48 -9.41 9.54
C ASN A 18 15.77 -8.54 10.59
N HIS A 19 15.10 -9.15 11.58
CA HIS A 19 14.39 -8.44 12.65
C HIS A 19 13.32 -7.45 12.15
N ILE A 20 12.69 -7.76 11.00
CA ILE A 20 11.61 -6.94 10.45
C ILE A 20 10.30 -7.39 11.11
N LEU A 21 9.70 -6.49 11.89
CA LEU A 21 8.39 -6.73 12.50
C LEU A 21 7.31 -6.75 11.40
N THR A 22 6.54 -7.83 11.36
CA THR A 22 5.36 -7.94 10.50
C THR A 22 4.11 -7.58 11.31
N ILE A 23 3.23 -6.79 10.71
CA ILE A 23 1.94 -6.43 11.28
C ILE A 23 0.90 -7.40 10.75
N ASN A 24 0.02 -7.90 11.63
CA ASN A 24 -1.11 -8.71 11.21
C ASN A 24 -2.04 -7.89 10.31
N HIS A 25 -2.41 -8.47 9.18
CA HIS A 25 -3.30 -7.85 8.21
C HIS A 25 -4.46 -8.81 7.95
N SER A 26 -5.69 -8.30 7.96
CA SER A 26 -6.87 -9.12 7.67
C SER A 26 -6.93 -9.46 6.17
N PRO A 27 -7.43 -10.65 5.77
CA PRO A 27 -7.75 -10.90 4.37
C PRO A 27 -8.75 -9.89 3.81
N TYR A 28 -8.62 -9.57 2.53
CA TYR A 28 -9.55 -8.69 1.78
C TYR A 28 -9.70 -7.27 2.36
N SER A 29 -8.69 -6.72 3.04
CA SER A 29 -8.76 -5.37 3.63
C SER A 29 -7.85 -4.34 2.94
N PRO A 30 -8.07 -4.01 1.64
CA PRO A 30 -7.29 -2.96 0.97
C PRO A 30 -7.53 -1.58 1.57
N ASP A 31 -8.70 -1.37 2.19
CA ASP A 31 -9.03 -0.22 3.02
C ASP A 31 -8.11 -0.05 4.24
N MET A 32 -7.40 -1.11 4.65
CA MET A 32 -6.41 -1.10 5.73
C MET A 32 -4.96 -1.12 5.24
N ALA A 33 -4.72 -0.92 3.94
CA ALA A 33 -3.39 -0.90 3.34
C ALA A 33 -3.07 0.50 2.77
N PRO A 34 -2.10 1.26 3.33
CA PRO A 34 -1.75 2.61 2.86
C PRO A 34 -1.38 2.68 1.37
N CYS A 35 -0.78 1.61 0.83
CA CYS A 35 -0.50 1.54 -0.60
C CYS A 35 -1.79 1.58 -1.44
N ASP A 36 -2.82 0.84 -1.03
CA ASP A 36 -4.07 0.69 -1.78
C ASP A 36 -4.99 1.90 -1.61
N PHE A 37 -5.28 2.31 -0.38
CA PHE A 37 -6.24 3.41 -0.14
C PHE A 37 -5.66 4.81 -0.42
N TYR A 38 -4.33 4.96 -0.49
CA TYR A 38 -3.69 6.27 -0.63
C TYR A 38 -2.70 6.37 -1.80
N LEU A 39 -1.61 5.58 -1.77
CA LEU A 39 -0.49 5.77 -2.70
C LEU A 39 -0.84 5.48 -4.16
N PHE A 40 -1.43 4.32 -4.42
CA PHE A 40 -1.77 3.88 -5.78
C PHE A 40 -2.84 4.77 -6.41
N GLY A 41 -3.76 5.34 -5.62
CA GLY A 41 -4.72 6.33 -6.10
C GLY A 41 -4.03 7.56 -6.72
N LYS A 42 -3.04 8.14 -6.03
CA LYS A 42 -2.25 9.27 -6.54
C LYS A 42 -1.47 8.92 -7.80
N MET A 43 -0.86 7.72 -7.82
CA MET A 43 -0.10 7.25 -8.97
C MET A 43 -0.99 7.01 -10.18
N HIS A 44 -2.06 6.23 -10.03
CA HIS A 44 -2.99 5.90 -11.12
C HIS A 44 -3.67 7.14 -11.68
N LEU A 45 -4.06 8.10 -10.83
CA LEU A 45 -4.65 9.36 -11.29
C LEU A 45 -3.69 10.14 -12.19
N SER A 46 -2.41 10.22 -11.81
CA SER A 46 -1.36 10.90 -12.58
C SER A 46 -1.03 10.20 -13.90
N MET A 47 -1.28 8.89 -13.98
CA MET A 47 -1.05 8.08 -15.18
C MET A 47 -2.28 7.93 -16.08
N LYS A 48 -3.47 8.28 -15.58
CA LYS A 48 -4.74 8.08 -16.27
C LYS A 48 -4.73 8.77 -17.65
N GLY A 49 -5.13 8.03 -18.68
CA GLY A 49 -5.23 8.53 -20.05
C GLY A 49 -3.90 8.66 -20.80
N LYS A 50 -2.76 8.38 -20.16
CA LYS A 50 -1.44 8.35 -20.82
C LYS A 50 -1.21 6.99 -21.48
N ARG A 51 -0.60 7.01 -22.66
CA ARG A 51 -0.08 5.81 -23.34
C ARG A 51 1.43 5.78 -23.20
N TYR A 52 1.95 4.60 -22.95
CA TYR A 52 3.39 4.34 -22.85
C TYR A 52 3.75 3.34 -23.93
N VAL A 53 4.94 3.51 -24.53
CA VAL A 53 5.36 2.73 -25.69
C VAL A 53 5.83 1.35 -25.26
N ASP A 54 6.55 1.28 -24.14
CA ASP A 54 7.14 0.07 -23.59
C ASP A 54 7.07 0.03 -22.06
N VAL A 55 7.64 -1.02 -21.48
CA VAL A 55 7.67 -1.22 -20.03
C VAL A 55 8.64 -0.24 -19.36
N GLU A 56 9.77 0.09 -19.99
CA GLU A 56 10.73 1.06 -19.47
C GLU A 56 10.10 2.45 -19.27
N ASP A 57 9.25 2.88 -20.21
CA ASP A 57 8.51 4.13 -20.13
C ASP A 57 7.53 4.14 -18.95
N ILE A 58 6.79 3.05 -18.74
CA ILE A 58 5.89 2.90 -17.59
C ILE A 58 6.69 2.96 -16.29
N GLN A 59 7.80 2.23 -16.19
CA GLN A 59 8.65 2.20 -15.00
C GLN A 59 9.22 3.57 -14.67
N ARG A 60 9.70 4.31 -15.68
CA ARG A 60 10.22 5.68 -15.53
C ARG A 60 9.14 6.64 -15.08
N ALA A 61 7.93 6.55 -15.65
CA ALA A 61 6.79 7.36 -15.23
C ALA A 61 6.39 7.08 -13.78
N CYS A 62 6.19 5.81 -13.40
CA CYS A 62 5.89 5.41 -12.03
C CYS A 62 6.97 5.90 -11.05
N THR A 63 8.25 5.70 -11.38
CA THR A 63 9.37 6.12 -10.54
C THR A 63 9.39 7.62 -10.32
N THR A 64 9.13 8.40 -11.37
CA THR A 64 9.07 9.87 -11.27
C THR A 64 7.94 10.30 -10.36
N ILE A 65 6.73 9.77 -10.57
CA ILE A 65 5.56 10.09 -9.74
C ILE A 65 5.80 9.74 -8.28
N LEU A 66 6.35 8.55 -7.99
CA LEU A 66 6.61 8.10 -6.63
C LEU A 66 7.69 8.94 -5.92
N LYS A 67 8.72 9.40 -6.64
CA LYS A 67 9.76 10.30 -6.10
C LYS A 67 9.22 11.69 -5.77
N ASP A 68 8.22 12.14 -6.50
CA ASP A 68 7.60 13.45 -6.30
C ASP A 68 6.56 13.45 -5.18
N VAL A 69 6.21 12.28 -4.61
CA VAL A 69 5.30 12.21 -3.45
C VAL A 69 5.99 12.86 -2.23
N PRO A 70 5.41 13.93 -1.65
CA PRO A 70 6.01 14.58 -0.50
C PRO A 70 6.11 13.64 0.70
N LEU A 71 7.17 13.77 1.50
CA LEU A 71 7.31 12.99 2.73
C LEU A 71 6.12 13.18 3.68
N ASN A 72 5.55 14.38 3.73
CA ASN A 72 4.38 14.67 4.55
C ASN A 72 3.14 13.90 4.07
N ASP A 73 2.98 13.67 2.76
CA ASP A 73 1.90 12.85 2.24
C ASP A 73 2.04 11.39 2.69
N ILE A 74 3.27 10.86 2.69
CA ILE A 74 3.54 9.51 3.19
C ILE A 74 3.22 9.43 4.69
N LYS A 75 3.71 10.39 5.49
CA LYS A 75 3.40 10.44 6.94
C LYS A 75 1.89 10.49 7.19
N HIS A 76 1.19 11.35 6.45
CA HIS A 76 -0.25 11.48 6.56
C HIS A 76 -0.98 10.18 6.24
N SER A 77 -0.53 9.40 5.25
CA SER A 77 -1.12 8.09 4.96
C SER A 77 -1.04 7.10 6.13
N PHE A 78 0.00 7.18 6.95
CA PHE A 78 0.12 6.37 8.17
C PHE A 78 -0.74 6.92 9.31
N GLU A 79 -0.91 8.24 9.44
CA GLU A 79 -1.85 8.85 10.39
C GLU A 79 -3.29 8.41 10.06
N MET A 80 -3.67 8.46 8.78
CA MET A 80 -4.96 7.98 8.30
C MET A 80 -5.19 6.51 8.62
N LEU A 81 -4.15 5.67 8.63
CA LEU A 81 -4.29 4.26 8.98
C LEU A 81 -4.85 4.06 10.40
N LEU A 82 -4.50 4.93 11.36
CA LEU A 82 -5.06 4.86 12.71
C LEU A 82 -6.55 5.20 12.71
N ASP A 83 -6.97 6.23 11.98
CA ASP A 83 -8.38 6.62 11.93
C ASP A 83 -9.22 5.59 11.17
N ARG A 84 -8.66 5.00 10.12
CA ARG A 84 -9.29 3.89 9.39
C ARG A 84 -9.41 2.63 10.27
N ALA A 85 -8.42 2.34 11.11
CA ALA A 85 -8.52 1.25 12.09
C ALA A 85 -9.67 1.47 13.09
N LYS A 86 -9.88 2.71 13.55
CA LYS A 86 -11.03 3.04 14.41
C LYS A 86 -12.35 2.81 13.70
N ARG A 87 -12.49 3.29 12.45
CA ARG A 87 -13.70 3.06 11.64
C ARG A 87 -13.97 1.57 11.42
N CYS A 88 -12.93 0.79 11.11
CA CYS A 88 -13.04 -0.66 10.99
C CYS A 88 -13.64 -1.30 12.25
N ILE A 89 -13.21 -0.84 13.44
CA ILE A 89 -13.76 -1.31 14.73
C ILE A 89 -15.20 -0.84 14.93
N GLU A 90 -15.51 0.43 14.63
CA GLU A 90 -16.86 0.99 14.74
C GLU A 90 -17.86 0.33 13.77
N SER A 91 -17.36 -0.19 12.65
CA SER A 91 -18.12 -0.96 11.66
C SER A 91 -18.15 -2.46 11.94
N ASP A 92 -17.70 -2.93 13.10
CA ASP A 92 -17.62 -4.36 13.46
C ASP A 92 -16.88 -5.22 12.41
N GLY A 93 -15.90 -4.62 11.72
CA GLY A 93 -15.11 -5.25 10.66
C GLY A 93 -15.70 -5.16 9.25
N ASP A 94 -16.88 -4.57 9.07
CA ASP A 94 -17.43 -4.27 7.74
C ASP A 94 -16.65 -3.12 7.06
N TYR A 95 -16.77 -3.05 5.73
CA TYR A 95 -16.21 -1.94 4.95
C TYR A 95 -16.87 -0.61 5.31
N PHE A 96 -16.09 0.46 5.22
CA PHE A 96 -16.51 1.83 5.54
C PHE A 96 -16.06 2.83 4.45
N GLU A 97 -16.73 3.99 4.42
CA GLU A 97 -16.32 5.17 3.64
C GLU A 97 -15.38 6.07 4.46
#